data_AF-A0A7K2JKG7-F1
#
_entry.id   AF-A0A7K2JKG7-F1
#
_cell.length_a   1.000
_cell.length_b   1.000
_cell.length_c   1.000
_cell.angle_alpha   90.00
_cell.angle_beta   90.00
_cell.angle_gamma   90.00
#
_symmetry.space_group_name_H-M   'P 1'
#
loop_
_entity.id
_entity.type
_entity.pdbx_description
1 polymer ?
#
loop_
_entity_poly.entity_id
_entity_poly.type
_entity_poly.pdbx_seq_one_letter_code
_entity_poly.pdbx_strand_id
1 'polypeptide(L)'
;MTRSVYVTGIDRGDGRQVVDLGVMELLTRQVDRVGVFRPLVHDGPDRLFELLRARYRLSQDPATVYGLDYQEASALQAEQGTDELVSALVDRFHLVARDYDVVLVLGTDFAGTQLPDELSLNARL
;
A
#
# COMPACT_ATOMS: atom_id res chain seq x y z
N MET A 1 -14.15 4.75 -12.70
CA MET A 1 -13.74 4.52 -11.31
C MET A 1 -12.98 3.21 -11.28
N THR A 2 -11.71 3.27 -10.91
CA THR A 2 -10.89 2.07 -10.67
C THR A 2 -11.32 1.44 -9.35
N ARG A 3 -11.45 0.11 -9.33
CA ARG A 3 -11.78 -0.62 -8.09
C ARG A 3 -10.52 -0.76 -7.25
N SER A 4 -10.66 -0.81 -5.94
CA SER A 4 -9.54 -1.11 -5.04
C SER A 4 -9.97 -2.08 -3.96
N VAL A 5 -8.99 -2.86 -3.48
CA VAL A 5 -9.12 -3.69 -2.28
C VAL A 5 -8.00 -3.26 -1.34
N TYR A 6 -8.36 -2.78 -0.16
CA TYR A 6 -7.42 -2.42 0.87
C TYR A 6 -7.30 -3.57 1.87
N VAL A 7 -6.09 -4.07 2.08
CA VAL A 7 -5.83 -5.14 3.05
C VAL A 7 -4.90 -4.58 4.11
N THR A 8 -5.38 -4.56 5.35
CA THR A 8 -4.58 -4.16 6.50
C THR A 8 -4.65 -5.18 7.63
N GLY A 9 -3.65 -5.10 8.48
CA GLY A 9 -3.51 -5.94 9.65
C GLY A 9 -3.93 -5.17 10.90
N ILE A 10 -3.90 -5.88 12.02
CA ILE A 10 -4.09 -5.26 13.34
C ILE A 10 -2.78 -5.19 14.14
N ASP A 11 -1.77 -5.95 13.73
CA ASP A 11 -0.44 -5.98 14.36
C ASP A 11 0.59 -6.62 13.41
N ARG A 12 1.86 -6.59 13.79
CA ARG A 12 2.95 -7.25 13.09
C ARG A 12 2.83 -8.77 13.20
N GLY A 13 2.94 -9.45 12.07
CA GLY A 13 3.00 -10.93 12.04
C GLY A 13 1.65 -11.62 12.19
N ASP A 14 0.55 -10.90 11.98
CA ASP A 14 -0.83 -11.39 12.02
C ASP A 14 -1.22 -12.30 10.83
N GLY A 15 -0.27 -12.61 9.94
CA GLY A 15 -0.48 -13.45 8.76
C GLY A 15 -1.09 -12.71 7.56
N ARG A 16 -1.25 -11.38 7.60
CA ARG A 16 -1.83 -10.58 6.52
C ARG A 16 -1.22 -10.85 5.15
N GLN A 17 0.09 -11.09 5.08
CA GLN A 17 0.77 -11.34 3.80
C GLN A 17 0.20 -12.56 3.04
N VAL A 18 -0.36 -13.55 3.74
CA VAL A 18 -1.06 -14.69 3.12
C VAL A 18 -2.39 -14.24 2.51
N VAL A 19 -3.09 -13.32 3.18
CA VAL A 19 -4.31 -12.68 2.67
C VAL A 19 -3.98 -11.84 1.43
N ASP A 20 -2.91 -11.03 1.48
CA ASP A 20 -2.45 -10.22 0.34
C ASP A 20 -2.18 -11.09 -0.90
N LEU A 21 -1.50 -12.22 -0.71
CA LEU A 21 -1.25 -13.21 -1.77
C LEU A 21 -2.54 -13.83 -2.33
N GLY A 22 -3.44 -14.25 -1.45
CA GLY A 22 -4.73 -14.83 -1.85
C GLY A 22 -5.60 -13.84 -2.63
N VAL A 23 -5.64 -12.58 -2.19
CA VAL A 23 -6.37 -11.51 -2.88
C VAL A 23 -5.74 -11.23 -4.24
N MET A 24 -4.41 -11.12 -4.34
CA MET A 24 -3.74 -10.93 -5.64
C MET A 24 -4.02 -12.09 -6.62
N GLU A 25 -3.98 -13.34 -6.14
CA GLU A 25 -4.34 -14.52 -6.94
C GLU A 25 -5.78 -14.44 -7.49
N LEU A 26 -6.73 -13.95 -6.69
CA LEU A 26 -8.11 -13.78 -7.12
C LEU A 26 -8.26 -12.64 -8.13
N LEU A 27 -7.62 -11.49 -7.88
CA LEU A 27 -7.72 -10.31 -8.73
C LEU A 27 -7.12 -10.55 -10.13
N THR A 28 -5.93 -11.17 -10.19
CA THR A 28 -5.23 -11.47 -11.46
C THR A 28 -5.94 -12.50 -12.33
N ARG A 29 -6.92 -13.23 -11.78
CA ARG A 29 -7.81 -14.12 -12.54
C ARG A 29 -9.07 -13.44 -13.06
N GLN A 30 -9.39 -12.24 -12.56
CA GLN A 30 -10.61 -11.52 -12.87
C GLN A 30 -10.40 -10.37 -13.84
N VAL A 31 -9.23 -9.72 -13.81
CA VAL A 31 -8.92 -8.55 -14.65
C VAL A 31 -7.51 -8.63 -15.21
N ASP A 32 -7.28 -7.95 -16.34
CA ASP A 32 -6.01 -7.98 -17.05
C ASP A 32 -4.93 -7.10 -16.40
N ARG A 33 -5.32 -5.94 -15.83
CA ARG A 33 -4.37 -4.98 -15.24
C ARG A 33 -4.62 -4.81 -13.74
N VAL A 34 -3.80 -5.48 -12.94
CA VAL A 34 -3.78 -5.34 -11.49
C VAL A 34 -2.59 -4.49 -11.07
N GLY A 35 -2.87 -3.38 -10.37
CA GLY A 35 -1.86 -2.54 -9.73
C GLY A 35 -1.69 -2.89 -8.26
N VAL A 36 -0.54 -2.51 -7.70
CA VAL A 36 -0.25 -2.55 -6.26
C VAL A 36 0.04 -1.13 -5.80
N PHE A 37 -0.48 -0.78 -4.64
CA PHE A 37 -0.11 0.45 -3.95
C PHE A 37 0.23 0.15 -2.49
N ARG A 38 1.26 0.79 -1.96
CA ARG A 38 1.68 0.67 -0.57
C ARG A 38 1.78 2.07 0.02
N PRO A 39 0.83 2.48 0.90
CA PRO A 39 0.77 3.86 1.39
C PRO A 39 2.06 4.28 2.08
N LEU A 40 2.63 3.41 2.93
CA LEU A 40 3.89 3.66 3.64
C LEU A 40 4.93 2.58 3.35
N VAL A 41 6.17 3.00 3.10
CA VAL A 41 7.30 2.09 2.83
C VAL A 41 8.46 2.35 3.79
N HIS A 42 9.12 1.27 4.21
CA HIS A 42 10.37 1.33 4.97
C HIS A 42 11.57 1.46 4.05
N ASP A 43 12.69 1.94 4.59
CA ASP A 43 13.97 1.87 3.89
C ASP A 43 14.33 0.42 3.56
N GLY A 44 14.62 0.18 2.28
CA GLY A 44 15.03 -1.12 1.75
C GLY A 44 13.99 -1.81 0.88
N PRO A 45 14.26 -3.06 0.45
CA PRO A 45 13.42 -3.74 -0.54
C PRO A 45 12.10 -4.21 0.08
N ASP A 46 10.99 -3.86 -0.56
CA ASP A 46 9.68 -4.45 -0.25
C ASP A 46 9.59 -5.88 -0.77
N ARG A 47 9.91 -6.83 0.10
CA ARG A 47 9.92 -8.26 -0.23
C ARG A 47 8.56 -8.80 -0.65
N LEU A 48 7.46 -8.23 -0.13
CA LEU A 48 6.12 -8.67 -0.50
C LEU A 48 5.81 -8.20 -1.92
N PHE A 49 6.04 -6.92 -2.23
CA PHE A 49 5.83 -6.42 -3.58
C PHE A 49 6.70 -7.17 -4.61
N GLU A 50 7.98 -7.40 -4.32
CA GLU A 50 8.86 -8.16 -5.21
C GLU A 50 8.38 -9.60 -5.43
N LEU A 51 7.84 -10.25 -4.39
CA LEU A 51 7.22 -11.57 -4.52
C LEU A 51 5.99 -11.52 -5.43
N LEU A 52 5.09 -10.54 -5.22
CA LEU A 52 3.88 -10.38 -6.04
C LEU A 52 4.26 -10.11 -7.51
N ARG A 53 5.20 -9.19 -7.74
CA ARG A 53 5.70 -8.84 -9.06
C ARG A 53 6.28 -10.05 -9.78
N ALA A 54 7.14 -10.82 -9.12
CA ALA A 54 7.74 -12.01 -9.71
C ALA A 54 6.72 -13.12 -9.98
N ARG A 55 5.82 -13.39 -9.02
CA ARG A 55 4.86 -14.50 -9.11
C ARG A 55 3.75 -14.23 -10.14
N TYR A 56 3.26 -13.00 -10.20
CA TYR A 56 2.13 -12.60 -11.06
C TYR A 56 2.56 -11.84 -12.32
N ARG A 57 3.88 -11.68 -12.55
CA ARG A 57 4.47 -10.99 -13.70
C ARG A 57 3.92 -9.56 -13.87
N LEU A 58 3.80 -8.85 -12.76
CA LEU A 58 3.31 -7.47 -12.78
C LEU A 58 4.28 -6.59 -13.59
N SER A 59 3.75 -5.81 -14.52
CA SER A 59 4.51 -4.86 -15.34
C SER A 59 4.65 -3.48 -14.69
N GLN A 60 4.07 -3.29 -13.50
CA GLN A 60 4.14 -2.02 -12.77
C GLN A 60 5.57 -1.62 -12.46
N ASP A 61 5.87 -0.34 -12.71
CA ASP A 61 7.13 0.27 -12.30
C ASP A 61 7.19 0.33 -10.76
N PRO A 62 8.20 -0.28 -10.12
CA PRO A 62 8.38 -0.22 -8.67
C PRO A 62 8.36 1.21 -8.09
N ALA A 63 8.82 2.21 -8.85
CA ALA A 63 8.82 3.60 -8.40
C ALA A 63 7.40 4.18 -8.18
N THR A 64 6.38 3.56 -8.79
CA THR A 64 4.98 3.99 -8.68
C THR A 64 4.21 3.30 -7.57
N VAL A 65 4.79 2.28 -6.92
CA VAL A 65 4.09 1.45 -5.93
C VAL A 65 3.90 2.19 -4.62
N TYR A 66 4.83 3.06 -4.27
CA TYR A 66 4.95 3.61 -2.92
C TYR A 66 4.26 4.96 -2.80
N GLY A 67 3.54 5.14 -1.68
CA GLY A 67 3.01 6.41 -1.23
C GLY A 67 4.15 7.26 -0.69
N LEU A 68 4.38 7.28 0.62
CA LEU A 68 5.46 8.01 1.30
C LEU A 68 6.41 7.02 1.99
N ASP A 69 7.66 7.41 2.21
CA ASP A 69 8.46 6.73 3.23
C ASP A 69 7.98 7.14 4.64
N TYR A 70 8.32 6.33 5.65
CA TYR A 70 7.89 6.60 7.03
C TYR A 70 8.46 7.90 7.61
N GLN A 71 9.65 8.35 7.19
CA GLN A 71 10.23 9.59 7.68
C GLN A 71 9.48 10.79 7.12
N GLU A 72 9.22 10.81 5.81
CA GLU A 72 8.40 11.80 5.13
C GLU A 72 7.00 11.86 5.72
N ALA A 73 6.37 10.70 5.93
CA ALA A 73 5.02 10.63 6.49
C ALA A 73 4.96 11.13 7.93
N SER A 74 5.95 10.79 8.76
CA SER A 74 6.04 11.29 10.14
C SER A 74 6.27 12.79 10.20
N ALA A 75 7.12 13.33 9.33
CA ALA A 75 7.37 14.77 9.25
C ALA A 75 6.11 15.52 8.82
N LEU A 76 5.45 15.04 7.75
CA LEU A 76 4.21 15.64 7.25
C LEU A 76 3.09 15.61 8.30
N GLN A 77 2.92 14.49 9.00
CA GLN A 77 1.94 14.37 10.07
C GLN A 77 2.22 15.35 11.21
N ALA A 78 3.49 15.52 11.60
CA ALA A 78 3.87 16.43 12.67
C ALA A 78 3.71 17.90 12.29
N GLU A 79 3.98 18.26 11.03
CA GLU A 79 3.93 19.64 10.55
C GLU A 79 2.53 20.09 10.14
N GLN A 80 1.75 19.21 9.51
CA GLN A 80 0.49 19.56 8.82
C GLN A 80 -0.71 18.71 9.27
N GLY A 81 -0.48 17.68 10.10
CA GLY A 81 -1.53 16.83 10.66
C GLY A 81 -1.90 15.61 9.81
N THR A 82 -2.68 14.72 10.40
CA THR A 82 -3.08 13.44 9.77
C THR A 82 -3.97 13.64 8.54
N ASP A 83 -4.75 14.72 8.47
CA ASP A 83 -5.63 14.98 7.33
C ASP A 83 -4.83 15.25 6.05
N GLU A 84 -3.74 16.03 6.17
CA GLU A 84 -2.83 16.29 5.06
C GLU A 84 -2.07 15.03 4.65
N LEU A 85 -1.60 14.24 5.62
CA LEU A 85 -0.97 12.95 5.33
C LEU A 85 -1.90 12.04 4.52
N VAL A 86 -3.17 11.92 4.94
CA VAL A 86 -4.18 11.12 4.21
C VAL A 86 -4.41 11.70 2.81
N SER A 87 -4.54 13.02 2.66
CA SER A 87 -4.71 13.66 1.36
C SER A 87 -3.55 13.34 0.41
N ALA A 88 -2.31 13.48 0.89
CA ALA A 88 -1.11 13.20 0.10
C ALA A 88 -1.04 11.72 -0.34
N LEU A 89 -1.40 10.78 0.54
CA LEU A 89 -1.43 9.35 0.22
C LEU A 89 -2.53 9.02 -0.80
N VAL A 90 -3.71 9.62 -0.67
CA VAL A 90 -4.83 9.45 -1.61
C VAL A 90 -4.48 10.02 -3.00
N ASP A 91 -3.81 11.16 -3.05
CA ASP A 91 -3.34 11.75 -4.31
C ASP A 91 -2.33 10.85 -5.01
N ARG A 92 -1.35 10.28 -4.28
CA ARG A 92 -0.39 9.31 -4.83
C ARG A 92 -1.08 8.02 -5.29
N PHE A 93 -2.04 7.52 -4.53
CA PHE A 93 -2.87 6.38 -4.94
C PHE A 93 -3.60 6.66 -6.26
N HIS A 94 -4.16 7.86 -6.43
CA HIS A 94 -4.88 8.23 -7.65
C HIS A 94 -3.97 8.29 -8.89
N LEU A 95 -2.67 8.51 -8.74
CA LEU A 95 -1.73 8.40 -9.85
C LEU A 95 -1.64 6.94 -10.34
N VAL A 96 -1.52 5.98 -9.43
CA VAL A 96 -1.48 4.55 -9.75
C VAL A 96 -2.83 4.09 -10.32
N ALA A 97 -3.93 4.44 -9.67
CA ALA A 97 -5.26 3.94 -10.00
C ALA A 97 -5.70 4.28 -11.45
N ARG A 98 -5.10 5.28 -12.09
CA ARG A 98 -5.45 5.66 -13.48
C ARG A 98 -5.08 4.61 -14.52
N ASP A 99 -4.07 3.79 -14.24
CA ASP A 99 -3.46 2.90 -15.24
C ASP A 99 -3.89 1.43 -15.10
N TYR A 100 -4.60 1.10 -14.01
CA TYR A 100 -5.00 -0.27 -13.67
C TYR A 100 -6.53 -0.41 -13.55
N ASP A 101 -7.03 -1.62 -13.78
CA ASP A 101 -8.47 -1.94 -13.66
C ASP A 101 -8.87 -2.17 -12.20
N VAL A 102 -7.95 -2.74 -11.41
CA VAL A 102 -8.05 -2.88 -9.96
C VAL A 102 -6.69 -2.62 -9.30
N VAL A 103 -6.70 -2.03 -8.10
CA VAL A 103 -5.49 -1.83 -7.28
C VAL A 103 -5.62 -2.58 -5.96
N LEU A 104 -4.65 -3.45 -5.66
CA LEU A 104 -4.45 -4.01 -4.32
C LEU A 104 -3.65 -3.01 -3.49
N VAL A 105 -4.24 -2.51 -2.41
CA VAL A 105 -3.56 -1.64 -1.46
C VAL A 105 -3.07 -2.46 -0.28
N LEU A 106 -1.75 -2.46 -0.08
CA LEU A 106 -1.07 -3.14 1.02
C LEU A 106 -0.93 -2.17 2.19
N GLY A 107 -1.69 -2.38 3.27
CA GLY A 107 -1.69 -1.51 4.45
C GLY A 107 -0.33 -1.45 5.16
N THR A 108 -0.21 -0.59 6.17
CA THR A 108 1.06 -0.41 6.91
C THR A 108 1.43 -1.67 7.69
N ASP A 109 2.71 -1.92 7.93
CA ASP A 109 3.23 -3.22 8.41
C ASP A 109 3.59 -3.24 9.90
N PHE A 110 3.24 -2.20 10.67
CA PHE A 110 3.41 -2.11 12.13
C PHE A 110 4.86 -2.37 12.60
N ALA A 111 5.85 -2.22 11.71
CA ALA A 111 7.22 -2.58 11.98
C ALA A 111 7.96 -1.43 12.68
N GLY A 112 7.73 -1.25 13.98
CA GLY A 112 8.56 -0.41 14.87
C GLY A 112 8.76 1.01 14.35
N THR A 113 7.68 1.67 13.99
CA THR A 113 7.67 2.93 13.25
C THR A 113 7.73 4.15 14.17
N GLN A 114 8.02 5.31 13.59
CA GLN A 114 7.92 6.61 14.25
C GLN A 114 6.51 7.20 14.19
N LEU A 115 5.58 6.53 13.51
CA LEU A 115 4.23 7.02 13.26
C LEU A 115 3.29 6.51 14.37
N PRO A 116 2.76 7.40 15.23
CA PRO A 116 1.82 6.97 16.26
C PRO A 116 0.50 6.50 15.63
N ASP A 117 -0.02 5.40 16.16
CA ASP A 117 -1.36 4.86 15.85
C ASP A 117 -1.62 4.53 14.37
N GLU A 118 -0.77 3.66 13.81
CA GLU A 118 -0.90 3.12 12.46
C GLU A 118 -2.27 2.47 12.19
N LEU A 119 -2.90 1.87 13.20
CA LEU A 119 -4.21 1.24 13.02
C LEU A 119 -5.27 2.30 12.69
N SER A 120 -5.28 3.42 13.41
CA SER A 120 -6.16 4.54 13.10
C SER A 120 -5.87 5.15 11.73
N LEU A 121 -4.59 5.24 11.31
CA LEU A 121 -4.26 5.68 9.96
C LEU A 121 -4.84 4.73 8.89
N ASN A 122 -4.62 3.42 9.03
CA ASN A 122 -5.17 2.42 8.11
C ASN A 122 -6.72 2.47 8.05
N ALA A 123 -7.39 2.75 9.17
CA ALA A 123 -8.85 2.86 9.21
C ALA A 123 -9.40 4.13 8.54
N ARG A 124 -8.56 5.16 8.35
CA ARG A 124 -8.91 6.40 7.68
C ARG A 124 -8.69 6.35 6.16
N LEU A 125 -7.80 5.48 5.70
CA LEU A 125 -7.49 5.23 4.29
C LEU A 125 -8.54 4.30 3.66
#